data_AF-B9WAQ3-F1
#
_entry.id   AF-B9WAQ3-F1
#
_cell.length_a   1.000
_cell.length_b   1.000
_cell.length_c   1.000
_cell.angle_alpha   90.00
_cell.angle_beta   90.00
_cell.angle_gamma   90.00
#
_symmetry.space_group_name_H-M   'P 1'
#
loop_
_entity.id
_entity.type
_entity.pdbx_description
1 polymer ?
#
loop_
_entity_poly.entity_id
_entity_poly.type
_entity_poly.pdbx_seq_one_letter_code
_entity_poly.pdbx_strand_id
1 'polypeptide(L)'
;MLQLHVWGKDYEISIISPSCIASAILLNQILTPQNIEFEIIPSNNTNLSNINQLPILIDTITNKQYNGYNQIVEFIEWEYLLSNDCFKNLQEQEQKQKQKQEKLINKGLINLLINKFEYINQYNLYLNNKNYENYTRKLFSNYLPFPMMYNQPSKYYDQAKEQVKILGLSSKQKVGFFDFVNTNGNNEPRSGSELELEVAQTELFNDELSDEEDIEGNIAISSLHERQLLKKSKSKQVLKESRNSMRCLILINQYIEKFKEIFHLQQQQQDQQNEDKEFGFIFNNLKPSSSEILFYGYIFCLINENIPDRFIFNYLKLKHKYILKFVEKFINNNKINENKFRNPIGKEIPNLINEIKYWIGTIDY
;
A
#
# COMPACT_ATOMS: atom_id res chain seq x y z
N MET A 1 -6.09 -22.29 -15.09
CA MET A 1 -5.74 -22.39 -13.66
C MET A 1 -5.32 -21.00 -13.23
N LEU A 2 -5.80 -20.52 -12.09
CA LEU A 2 -5.55 -19.13 -11.68
C LEU A 2 -4.24 -19.02 -10.91
N GLN A 3 -3.38 -18.08 -11.30
CA GLN A 3 -2.08 -17.85 -10.68
C GLN A 3 -2.01 -16.41 -10.15
N LEU A 4 -1.97 -16.26 -8.83
CA LEU A 4 -1.81 -14.96 -8.18
C LEU A 4 -0.34 -14.70 -7.88
N HIS A 5 0.24 -13.71 -8.55
CA HIS A 5 1.60 -13.26 -8.29
C HIS A 5 1.61 -12.14 -7.25
N VAL A 6 2.42 -12.31 -6.21
CA VAL A 6 2.45 -11.42 -5.04
C VAL A 6 3.88 -11.07 -4.62
N TRP A 7 3.99 -10.04 -3.77
CA TRP A 7 5.18 -9.82 -2.96
C TRP A 7 5.21 -10.79 -1.79
N GLY A 8 6.33 -11.48 -1.57
CA GLY A 8 6.46 -12.45 -0.49
C GLY A 8 7.68 -13.33 -0.62
N LYS A 9 7.77 -14.33 0.25
CA LYS A 9 8.81 -15.36 0.19
C LYS A 9 8.27 -16.66 0.77
N ASP A 10 8.63 -17.78 0.14
CA ASP A 10 8.25 -19.12 0.55
C ASP A 10 6.72 -19.25 0.72
N TYR A 11 6.23 -19.34 1.96
CA TYR A 11 4.81 -19.51 2.30
C TYR A 11 4.16 -18.24 2.88
N GLU A 12 4.85 -17.10 2.83
CA GLU A 12 4.40 -15.85 3.43
C GLU A 12 4.28 -14.73 2.40
N ILE A 13 3.18 -13.96 2.53
CA ILE A 13 2.94 -12.76 1.74
C ILE A 13 3.51 -11.55 2.50
N SER A 14 4.26 -10.72 1.79
CA SER A 14 4.91 -9.54 2.34
C SER A 14 3.92 -8.48 2.79
N ILE A 15 4.20 -7.84 3.93
CA ILE A 15 3.46 -6.68 4.41
C ILE A 15 3.67 -5.41 3.57
N ILE A 16 4.63 -5.40 2.62
CA ILE A 16 4.86 -4.25 1.74
C ILE A 16 3.61 -3.90 0.93
N SER A 17 2.86 -4.92 0.49
CA SER A 17 1.66 -4.73 -0.34
C SER A 17 0.43 -5.32 0.36
N PRO A 18 -0.35 -4.48 1.07
CA PRO A 18 -1.63 -4.88 1.64
C PRO A 18 -2.59 -5.46 0.60
N SER A 19 -2.54 -4.93 -0.63
CA SER A 19 -3.31 -5.43 -1.78
C SER A 19 -3.00 -6.88 -2.11
N CYS A 20 -1.74 -7.33 -1.99
CA CYS A 20 -1.37 -8.74 -2.19
C CYS A 20 -2.03 -9.66 -1.16
N ILE A 21 -1.98 -9.27 0.11
CA ILE A 21 -2.61 -10.01 1.21
C ILE A 21 -4.13 -10.08 1.00
N ALA A 22 -4.74 -8.94 0.66
CA ALA A 22 -6.17 -8.85 0.41
C ALA A 22 -6.61 -9.73 -0.77
N SER A 23 -5.90 -9.68 -1.90
CA SER A 23 -6.19 -10.54 -3.07
C SER A 23 -6.10 -12.02 -2.73
N ALA A 24 -5.11 -12.42 -1.95
CA ALA A 24 -4.93 -13.82 -1.57
C ALA A 24 -6.03 -14.31 -0.62
N ILE A 25 -6.44 -13.49 0.35
CA ILE A 25 -7.59 -13.79 1.23
C ILE A 25 -8.88 -13.87 0.41
N LEU A 26 -9.10 -12.93 -0.50
CA LEU A 26 -10.28 -12.88 -1.37
C LEU A 26 -10.43 -14.16 -2.20
N LEU A 27 -9.34 -14.59 -2.86
CA LEU A 27 -9.32 -15.84 -3.62
C LEU A 27 -9.58 -17.05 -2.73
N ASN A 28 -8.94 -17.12 -1.55
CA ASN A 28 -9.17 -18.20 -0.61
C ASN A 28 -10.63 -18.29 -0.13
N GLN A 29 -11.29 -17.15 0.10
CA GLN A 29 -12.67 -17.11 0.55
C GLN A 29 -13.70 -17.47 -0.52
N ILE A 30 -13.42 -17.15 -1.78
CA ILE A 30 -14.38 -17.33 -2.88
C ILE A 30 -14.14 -18.64 -3.62
N LEU A 31 -12.89 -18.97 -3.95
CA LEU A 31 -12.53 -20.10 -4.80
C LEU A 31 -12.44 -21.42 -4.05
N THR A 32 -11.94 -21.41 -2.81
CA THR A 32 -11.79 -22.65 -2.03
C THR A 32 -13.15 -23.34 -1.77
N PRO A 33 -14.24 -22.64 -1.38
CA PRO A 33 -15.55 -23.27 -1.24
C PRO A 33 -16.14 -23.81 -2.55
N GLN A 34 -15.70 -23.28 -3.68
CA GLN A 34 -16.15 -23.69 -5.02
C GLN A 34 -15.27 -24.80 -5.62
N ASN A 35 -14.27 -25.29 -4.89
CA ASN A 35 -13.28 -26.27 -5.35
C ASN A 35 -12.54 -25.84 -6.64
N ILE A 36 -12.32 -24.54 -6.81
CA ILE A 36 -11.54 -24.01 -7.94
C ILE A 36 -10.06 -23.98 -7.55
N GLU A 37 -9.21 -24.54 -8.41
CA GLU A 37 -7.77 -24.56 -8.20
C GLU A 37 -7.13 -23.21 -8.54
N PHE A 38 -6.35 -22.70 -7.60
CA PHE A 38 -5.54 -21.51 -7.76
C PHE A 38 -4.21 -21.68 -7.00
N GLU A 39 -3.18 -20.98 -7.48
CA GLU A 39 -1.84 -20.95 -6.90
C GLU A 39 -1.48 -19.51 -6.51
N ILE A 40 -0.71 -19.38 -5.43
CA ILE A 40 -0.10 -18.11 -5.01
C ILE A 40 1.40 -18.23 -5.22
N ILE A 41 1.96 -17.31 -6.00
CA ILE A 41 3.36 -17.32 -6.41
C ILE A 41 4.03 -16.05 -5.88
N PRO A 42 4.92 -16.15 -4.88
CA PRO A 42 5.75 -15.03 -4.43
C PRO A 42 6.86 -14.75 -5.45
N SER A 43 6.47 -14.18 -6.59
CA SER A 43 7.37 -13.92 -7.71
C SER A 43 8.24 -12.68 -7.49
N ASN A 44 7.75 -11.68 -6.76
CA ASN A 44 8.45 -10.41 -6.53
C ASN A 44 8.88 -9.67 -7.82
N ASN A 45 8.33 -10.06 -8.98
CA ASN A 45 8.66 -9.49 -10.28
C ASN A 45 7.54 -8.58 -10.76
N THR A 46 7.78 -7.27 -10.74
CA THR A 46 6.82 -6.26 -11.18
C THR A 46 6.64 -6.23 -12.70
N ASN A 47 7.61 -6.71 -13.48
CA ASN A 47 7.55 -6.66 -14.95
C ASN A 47 6.51 -7.62 -15.54
N LEU A 48 6.03 -8.58 -14.73
CA LEU A 48 4.88 -9.42 -15.08
C LEU A 48 3.60 -8.61 -15.26
N SER A 49 3.55 -7.40 -14.70
CA SER A 49 2.39 -6.54 -14.73
C SER A 49 2.59 -5.37 -15.68
N ASN A 50 1.56 -5.10 -16.49
CA ASN A 50 1.52 -3.93 -17.38
C ASN A 50 1.60 -2.59 -16.63
N ILE A 51 1.22 -2.57 -15.35
CA ILE A 51 1.29 -1.37 -14.49
C ILE A 51 2.55 -1.34 -13.61
N ASN A 52 3.47 -2.29 -13.78
CA ASN A 52 4.67 -2.46 -12.94
C ASN A 52 4.36 -2.55 -11.43
N GLN A 53 3.22 -3.16 -11.07
CA GLN A 53 2.79 -3.31 -9.69
C GLN A 53 2.23 -4.71 -9.44
N LEU A 54 2.39 -5.20 -8.21
CA LEU A 54 1.77 -6.43 -7.71
C LEU A 54 0.68 -6.06 -6.69
N PRO A 55 -0.45 -6.77 -6.63
CA PRO A 55 -0.69 -8.12 -7.17
C PRO A 55 -1.14 -8.16 -8.64
N ILE A 56 -0.89 -9.29 -9.30
CA ILE A 56 -1.45 -9.64 -10.62
C ILE A 56 -2.03 -11.05 -10.57
N LEU A 57 -3.21 -11.23 -11.17
CA LEU A 57 -3.83 -12.54 -11.40
C LEU A 57 -3.72 -12.91 -12.87
N ILE A 58 -3.16 -14.08 -13.15
CA ILE A 58 -3.01 -14.62 -14.50
C ILE A 58 -3.89 -15.86 -14.61
N ASP A 59 -4.77 -15.88 -15.60
CA ASP A 59 -5.46 -17.12 -15.98
C ASP A 59 -4.66 -17.85 -17.05
N THR A 60 -4.12 -19.02 -16.71
CA THR A 60 -3.31 -19.82 -17.63
C THR A 60 -4.10 -20.40 -18.80
N ILE A 61 -5.43 -20.46 -18.72
CA ILE A 61 -6.27 -21.01 -19.80
C ILE A 61 -6.53 -19.96 -20.87
N THR A 62 -6.98 -18.76 -20.46
CA THR A 62 -7.28 -17.67 -21.39
C THR A 62 -6.08 -16.77 -21.69
N ASN A 63 -4.98 -16.93 -20.95
CA ASN A 63 -3.79 -16.08 -20.96
C ASN A 63 -4.11 -14.59 -20.71
N LYS A 64 -5.16 -14.32 -19.92
CA LYS A 64 -5.55 -12.97 -19.52
C LYS A 64 -4.91 -12.59 -18.20
N GLN A 65 -4.54 -11.31 -18.12
CA GLN A 65 -3.91 -10.71 -16.96
C GLN A 65 -4.82 -9.66 -16.32
N TYR A 66 -4.98 -9.73 -15.00
CA TYR A 66 -5.75 -8.78 -14.20
C TYR A 66 -4.82 -8.11 -13.19
N ASN A 67 -4.60 -6.81 -13.39
CA ASN A 67 -3.59 -6.04 -12.71
C ASN A 67 -4.17 -5.23 -11.53
N GLY A 68 -3.58 -5.40 -10.35
CA GLY A 68 -3.99 -4.70 -9.14
C GLY A 68 -5.30 -5.23 -8.53
N TYR A 69 -5.58 -4.79 -7.31
CA TYR A 69 -6.70 -5.31 -6.53
C TYR A 69 -8.07 -5.08 -7.21
N ASN A 70 -8.28 -3.90 -7.80
CA ASN A 70 -9.56 -3.54 -8.44
C ASN A 70 -9.92 -4.49 -9.59
N GLN A 71 -8.99 -4.74 -10.51
CA GLN A 71 -9.26 -5.60 -11.67
C GLN A 71 -9.46 -7.05 -11.24
N ILE A 72 -8.70 -7.51 -10.22
CA ILE A 72 -8.85 -8.85 -9.65
C ILE A 72 -10.24 -9.00 -9.02
N VAL A 73 -10.70 -8.02 -8.24
CA VAL A 73 -12.04 -8.03 -7.66
C VAL A 73 -13.11 -8.04 -8.75
N GLU A 74 -13.00 -7.17 -9.75
CA GLU A 74 -13.97 -7.11 -10.85
C GLU A 74 -14.05 -8.44 -11.62
N PHE A 75 -12.91 -9.07 -11.87
CA PHE A 75 -12.85 -10.39 -12.48
C PHE A 75 -13.54 -11.46 -11.63
N ILE A 76 -13.21 -11.55 -10.35
CA ILE A 76 -13.79 -12.56 -9.45
C ILE A 76 -15.29 -12.34 -9.28
N GLU A 77 -15.72 -11.08 -9.15
CA GLU A 77 -17.13 -10.70 -9.09
C GLU A 77 -17.87 -11.11 -10.35
N TRP A 78 -17.27 -10.87 -11.53
CA TRP A 78 -17.86 -11.22 -12.81
C TRP A 78 -17.95 -12.73 -13.05
N GLU A 79 -16.87 -13.45 -12.79
CA GLU A 79 -16.73 -14.86 -13.20
C GLU A 79 -17.27 -15.85 -12.16
N TYR A 80 -17.14 -15.56 -10.86
CA TYR A 80 -17.41 -16.53 -9.79
C TYR A 80 -18.49 -16.11 -8.80
N LEU A 81 -18.89 -14.83 -8.76
CA LEU A 81 -20.00 -14.38 -7.93
C LEU A 81 -21.31 -14.28 -8.73
N LEU A 82 -21.28 -13.70 -9.94
CA LEU A 82 -22.47 -13.57 -10.78
C LEU A 82 -22.92 -14.89 -11.43
N SER A 83 -21.99 -15.79 -11.73
CA SER A 83 -22.29 -17.10 -12.35
C SER A 83 -23.04 -18.05 -11.41
N ASN A 84 -22.82 -17.93 -10.10
CA ASN A 84 -23.50 -18.71 -9.07
C ASN A 84 -24.94 -18.24 -8.79
N ASP A 85 -25.34 -17.06 -9.30
CA ASP A 85 -26.71 -16.54 -9.24
C ASP A 85 -27.57 -16.95 -10.46
N CYS A 86 -27.17 -18.00 -11.20
CA CYS A 86 -27.94 -18.52 -12.34
C CYS A 86 -29.33 -19.08 -11.97
N PHE A 87 -29.70 -19.12 -10.69
CA PHE A 87 -31.09 -19.34 -10.27
C PHE A 87 -31.49 -18.37 -9.15
N LYS A 88 -31.94 -17.17 -9.52
CA LYS A 88 -32.95 -16.44 -8.72
C LYS A 88 -33.83 -15.53 -9.58
N ASN A 89 -34.98 -16.11 -9.88
CA ASN A 89 -36.26 -15.56 -10.28
C ASN A 89 -36.49 -14.07 -9.96
N LEU A 90 -36.89 -13.31 -10.99
CA LEU A 90 -38.01 -12.35 -11.09
C LEU A 90 -38.65 -11.68 -9.83
N GLN A 91 -37.94 -11.44 -8.73
CA GLN A 91 -38.45 -10.61 -7.64
C GLN A 91 -37.59 -9.38 -7.37
N GLU A 92 -38.27 -8.24 -7.48
CA GLU A 92 -38.05 -6.93 -6.85
C GLU A 92 -36.92 -6.03 -7.41
N GLN A 93 -37.35 -5.03 -8.18
CA GLN A 93 -36.51 -3.91 -8.64
C GLN A 93 -35.82 -3.16 -7.48
N GLU A 94 -36.43 -3.14 -6.30
CA GLU A 94 -35.89 -2.52 -5.08
C GLU A 94 -34.66 -3.26 -4.55
N GLN A 95 -34.67 -4.60 -4.55
CA GLN A 95 -33.51 -5.41 -4.15
C GLN A 95 -32.34 -5.23 -5.14
N LYS A 96 -32.63 -5.14 -6.45
CA LYS A 96 -31.60 -4.81 -7.46
C LYS A 96 -31.03 -3.41 -7.29
N GLN A 97 -31.84 -2.43 -6.91
CA GLN A 97 -31.36 -1.06 -6.64
C GLN A 97 -30.49 -1.01 -5.38
N LYS A 98 -30.90 -1.69 -4.30
CA LYS A 98 -30.10 -1.80 -3.06
C LYS A 98 -28.75 -2.49 -3.31
N GLN A 99 -28.74 -3.60 -4.04
CA GLN A 99 -27.49 -4.26 -4.44
C GLN A 99 -26.59 -3.37 -5.31
N LYS A 100 -27.17 -2.55 -6.21
CA LYS A 100 -26.41 -1.59 -7.03
C LYS A 100 -25.79 -0.48 -6.18
N GLN A 101 -26.53 0.03 -5.19
CA GLN A 101 -26.02 1.01 -4.23
C GLN A 101 -24.88 0.42 -3.40
N GLU A 102 -25.05 -0.78 -2.85
CA GLU A 102 -24.02 -1.48 -2.08
C GLU A 102 -22.75 -1.71 -2.91
N LYS A 103 -22.88 -2.14 -4.17
CA LYS A 103 -21.73 -2.28 -5.10
C LYS A 103 -21.02 -0.95 -5.34
N LEU A 104 -21.77 0.15 -5.50
CA LEU A 104 -21.18 1.47 -5.67
C LEU A 104 -20.42 1.93 -4.42
N ILE A 105 -21.00 1.71 -3.23
CA ILE A 105 -20.34 2.02 -1.96
C ILE A 105 -19.07 1.16 -1.81
N ASN A 106 -19.14 -0.14 -2.11
CA ASN A 106 -17.99 -1.04 -2.07
C ASN A 106 -16.84 -0.54 -2.97
N LYS A 107 -17.13 -0.19 -4.23
CA LYS A 107 -16.13 0.40 -5.14
C LYS A 107 -15.58 1.73 -4.61
N GLY A 108 -16.44 2.59 -4.06
CA GLY A 108 -16.04 3.86 -3.45
C GLY A 108 -15.09 3.66 -2.26
N LEU A 109 -15.37 2.68 -1.40
CA LEU A 109 -14.53 2.31 -0.26
C LEU A 109 -13.18 1.75 -0.71
N ILE A 110 -13.15 0.86 -1.70
CA ILE A 110 -11.88 0.34 -2.24
C ILE A 110 -11.03 1.50 -2.76
N ASN A 111 -11.63 2.43 -3.52
CA ASN A 111 -10.92 3.58 -4.06
C ASN A 111 -10.41 4.53 -2.95
N LEU A 112 -11.16 4.68 -1.86
CA LEU A 112 -10.71 5.44 -0.69
C LEU A 112 -9.50 4.75 -0.04
N LEU A 113 -9.53 3.43 0.13
CA LEU A 113 -8.42 2.66 0.71
C LEU A 113 -7.15 2.80 -0.12
N ILE A 114 -7.23 2.57 -1.43
CA ILE A 114 -6.10 2.68 -2.36
C ILE A 114 -5.52 4.11 -2.38
N ASN A 115 -6.36 5.15 -2.39
CA ASN A 115 -5.85 6.52 -2.50
C ASN A 115 -5.47 7.17 -1.16
N LYS A 116 -5.82 6.60 -0.01
CA LYS A 116 -5.63 7.25 1.30
C LYS A 116 -4.93 6.35 2.30
N PHE A 117 -5.41 5.13 2.51
CA PHE A 117 -4.75 4.18 3.41
C PHE A 117 -3.43 3.70 2.85
N GLU A 118 -3.33 3.50 1.53
CA GLU A 118 -2.06 3.15 0.90
C GLU A 118 -1.00 4.18 1.21
N TYR A 119 -1.30 5.47 1.05
CA TYR A 119 -0.33 6.53 1.31
C TYR A 119 0.09 6.59 2.79
N ILE A 120 -0.82 6.29 3.73
CA ILE A 120 -0.48 6.14 5.16
C ILE A 120 0.48 4.95 5.36
N ASN A 121 0.21 3.82 4.71
CA ASN A 121 1.07 2.65 4.76
C ASN A 121 2.46 2.94 4.16
N GLN A 122 2.51 3.64 3.03
CA GLN A 122 3.73 4.07 2.35
C GLN A 122 4.56 5.01 3.23
N TYR A 123 3.93 5.97 3.91
CA TYR A 123 4.60 6.81 4.91
C TYR A 123 5.21 5.96 6.02
N ASN A 124 4.45 5.01 6.57
CA ASN A 124 4.89 4.18 7.68
C ASN A 124 6.07 3.26 7.31
N LEU A 125 6.08 2.72 6.09
CA LEU A 125 7.11 1.78 5.63
C LEU A 125 8.36 2.46 5.07
N TYR A 126 8.20 3.56 4.32
CA TYR A 126 9.29 4.16 3.55
C TYR A 126 9.78 5.50 4.09
N LEU A 127 8.88 6.39 4.50
CA LEU A 127 9.28 7.74 4.94
C LEU A 127 9.62 7.83 6.43
N ASN A 128 9.10 6.91 7.24
CA ASN A 128 9.58 6.77 8.61
C ASN A 128 10.99 6.15 8.59
N ASN A 129 12.00 6.99 8.83
CA ASN A 129 13.41 6.62 8.82
C ASN A 129 13.71 5.36 9.66
N LYS A 130 13.08 5.24 10.84
CA LYS A 130 13.29 4.08 11.72
C LYS A 130 12.79 2.79 11.09
N ASN A 131 11.65 2.83 10.41
CA ASN A 131 11.04 1.67 9.77
C ASN A 131 11.75 1.33 8.46
N TYR A 132 12.11 2.33 7.66
CA TYR A 132 12.77 2.10 6.38
C TYR A 132 14.14 1.45 6.54
N GLU A 133 15.02 2.04 7.36
CA GLU A 133 16.40 1.55 7.51
C GLU A 133 16.49 0.22 8.25
N ASN A 134 15.68 0.04 9.31
CA ASN A 134 15.79 -1.15 10.14
C ASN A 134 14.98 -2.34 9.62
N TYR A 135 13.95 -2.09 8.79
CA TYR A 135 13.03 -3.13 8.35
C TYR A 135 12.84 -3.15 6.82
N THR A 136 12.17 -2.14 6.25
CA THR A 136 11.68 -2.18 4.85
C THR A 136 12.79 -2.38 3.83
N ARG A 137 13.89 -1.62 3.93
CA ARG A 137 15.03 -1.70 3.01
C ARG A 137 15.69 -3.09 3.02
N LYS A 138 15.81 -3.69 4.21
CA LYS A 138 16.38 -5.04 4.38
C LYS A 138 15.45 -6.12 3.83
N LEU A 139 14.13 -5.89 3.90
CA LEU A 139 13.13 -6.83 3.41
C LEU A 139 13.30 -7.14 1.91
N PHE A 140 13.60 -6.13 1.09
CA PHE A 140 13.85 -6.31 -0.34
C PHE A 140 15.06 -7.20 -0.65
N SER A 141 16.07 -7.23 0.24
CA SER A 141 17.23 -8.11 0.09
C SER A 141 16.84 -9.59 0.23
N ASN A 142 15.73 -9.87 0.94
CA ASN A 142 15.23 -11.23 1.10
C ASN A 142 14.37 -11.69 -0.08
N TYR A 143 13.74 -10.75 -0.79
CA TYR A 143 12.78 -11.02 -1.86
C TYR A 143 13.40 -11.03 -3.26
N LEU A 144 14.44 -10.24 -3.46
CA LEU A 144 15.07 -10.03 -4.75
C LEU A 144 16.48 -10.60 -4.77
N PRO A 145 16.89 -11.28 -5.85
CA PRO A 145 18.25 -11.74 -5.99
C PRO A 145 19.21 -10.57 -6.23
N PHE A 146 20.48 -10.77 -5.89
CA PHE A 146 21.55 -9.87 -6.31
C PHE A 146 21.64 -9.84 -7.85
N PRO A 147 21.76 -8.66 -8.51
CA PRO A 147 21.91 -7.30 -7.96
C PRO A 147 20.60 -6.48 -7.86
N MET A 148 19.43 -7.08 -8.11
CA MET A 148 18.14 -6.36 -8.22
C MET A 148 17.67 -5.71 -6.92
N MET A 149 18.20 -6.15 -5.78
CA MET A 149 17.85 -5.68 -4.44
C MET A 149 18.14 -4.19 -4.17
N TYR A 150 19.04 -3.53 -4.92
CA TYR A 150 19.46 -2.15 -4.60
C TYR A 150 18.57 -1.08 -5.24
N ASN A 151 18.06 -1.33 -6.45
CA ASN A 151 17.32 -0.32 -7.20
C ASN A 151 15.85 -0.22 -6.75
N GLN A 152 15.25 -1.34 -6.35
CA GLN A 152 13.82 -1.38 -6.01
C GLN A 152 13.48 -0.57 -4.75
N PRO A 153 14.22 -0.68 -3.62
CA PRO A 153 13.92 0.10 -2.42
C PRO A 153 13.92 1.61 -2.65
N SER A 154 14.84 2.12 -3.49
CA SER A 154 14.92 3.55 -3.82
C SER A 154 13.73 3.98 -4.69
N LYS A 155 13.39 3.20 -5.72
CA LYS A 155 12.20 3.47 -6.56
C LYS A 155 10.92 3.56 -5.72
N TYR A 156 10.70 2.60 -4.82
CA TYR A 156 9.53 2.61 -3.95
C TYR A 156 9.55 3.76 -2.93
N TYR A 157 10.74 4.13 -2.43
CA TYR A 157 10.89 5.29 -1.56
C TYR A 157 10.49 6.60 -2.28
N ASP A 158 10.94 6.80 -3.51
CA ASP A 158 10.62 7.98 -4.31
C ASP A 158 9.12 8.04 -4.65
N GLN A 159 8.53 6.90 -5.04
CA GLN A 159 7.09 6.79 -5.24
C GLN A 159 6.30 7.11 -3.97
N ALA A 160 6.72 6.59 -2.82
CA ALA A 160 6.09 6.88 -1.53
C ALA A 160 6.19 8.37 -1.20
N LYS A 161 7.33 9.02 -1.47
CA LYS A 161 7.52 10.46 -1.27
C LYS A 161 6.53 11.29 -2.07
N GLU A 162 6.32 10.95 -3.34
CA GLU A 162 5.34 11.61 -4.21
C GLU A 162 3.90 11.40 -3.73
N GLN A 163 3.52 10.14 -3.44
CA GLN A 163 2.19 9.79 -2.98
C GLN A 163 1.83 10.46 -1.65
N VAL A 164 2.76 10.46 -0.70
CA VAL A 164 2.56 11.03 0.63
C VAL A 164 2.55 12.57 0.60
N LYS A 165 3.19 13.19 -0.41
CA LYS A 165 3.06 14.63 -0.67
C LYS A 165 1.60 15.05 -0.89
N ILE A 166 0.80 14.19 -1.53
CA ILE A 166 -0.63 14.42 -1.76
C ILE A 166 -1.41 14.53 -0.44
N LEU A 167 -1.00 13.82 0.61
CA LEU A 167 -1.60 13.91 1.95
C LEU A 167 -1.08 15.08 2.79
N GLY A 168 -0.12 15.87 2.29
CA GLY A 168 0.50 16.94 3.08
C GLY A 168 1.35 16.42 4.25
N LEU A 169 1.77 15.15 4.17
CA LEU A 169 2.66 14.48 5.13
C LEU A 169 4.15 14.60 4.72
N SER A 170 4.42 15.25 3.57
CA SER A 170 5.78 15.53 3.08
C SER A 170 6.52 16.56 3.94
N SER A 171 7.83 16.34 4.09
CA SER A 171 8.79 17.16 4.84
C SER A 171 9.12 18.51 4.19
N LYS A 172 8.74 18.74 2.93
CA LYS A 172 8.98 19.98 2.18
C LYS A 172 7.67 20.53 1.60
N GLN A 173 6.82 21.12 2.44
CA GLN A 173 5.92 22.20 1.99
C GLN A 173 6.66 23.53 2.13
N LYS A 174 7.63 23.81 1.25
CA LYS A 174 7.85 25.21 0.86
C LYS A 174 6.76 25.49 -0.19
N VAL A 175 5.55 25.83 0.25
CA VAL A 175 4.70 26.69 -0.59
C VAL A 175 5.37 28.05 -0.54
N GLY A 176 6.39 28.22 -1.37
CA GLY A 176 6.89 29.55 -1.68
C GLY A 176 5.74 30.28 -2.35
N PHE A 177 5.39 31.46 -1.85
CA PHE A 177 4.37 32.35 -2.43
C PHE A 177 4.60 32.71 -3.91
N PHE A 178 5.71 32.27 -4.51
CA PHE A 178 6.14 32.58 -5.87
C PHE A 178 5.90 31.48 -6.91
N ASP A 179 5.48 30.26 -6.51
CA ASP A 179 5.28 29.15 -7.46
C ASP A 179 4.03 29.33 -8.36
N PHE A 180 3.23 30.37 -8.10
CA PHE A 180 2.05 30.73 -8.90
C PHE A 180 2.33 31.83 -9.94
N VAL A 181 3.52 32.45 -9.95
CA VAL A 181 3.80 33.62 -10.80
C VAL A 181 4.42 33.25 -12.15
N ASN A 182 4.92 32.01 -12.33
CA ASN A 182 5.72 31.68 -13.51
C ASN A 182 4.93 31.10 -14.71
N THR A 183 3.61 31.28 -14.78
CA THR A 183 2.79 30.80 -15.91
C THR A 183 2.54 31.81 -17.01
N ASN A 184 3.08 33.04 -16.94
CA ASN A 184 2.89 34.03 -18.00
C ASN A 184 4.20 34.57 -18.57
N GLY A 185 4.58 34.03 -19.73
CA GLY A 185 5.33 34.73 -20.77
C GLY A 185 6.82 34.88 -20.55
N ASN A 186 7.60 33.93 -21.07
CA ASN A 186 8.52 34.14 -22.20
C ASN A 186 9.46 32.93 -22.35
N ASN A 187 9.57 32.47 -23.59
CA ASN A 187 10.38 31.34 -24.02
C ASN A 187 11.88 31.71 -23.97
N GLU A 188 12.64 31.13 -23.05
CA GLU A 188 14.04 30.75 -23.27
C GLU A 188 14.37 29.48 -22.47
N PRO A 189 15.01 28.47 -23.09
CA PRO A 189 15.41 27.25 -22.39
C PRO A 189 16.69 27.53 -21.59
N ARG A 190 16.58 27.75 -20.28
CA ARG A 190 17.73 27.62 -19.39
C ARG A 190 18.03 26.12 -19.19
N SER A 191 19.10 25.67 -19.83
CA SER A 191 19.79 24.42 -19.51
C SER A 191 20.30 24.49 -18.07
N GLY A 192 19.81 23.58 -17.22
CA GLY A 192 20.15 23.52 -15.80
C GLY A 192 19.01 22.95 -14.95
N SER A 193 18.35 21.89 -15.42
CA SER A 193 17.50 21.06 -14.57
C SER A 193 18.38 20.05 -13.85
N GLU A 194 19.10 20.49 -12.83
CA GLU A 194 19.46 19.56 -11.76
C GLU A 194 18.17 19.28 -10.99
N LEU A 195 17.48 18.23 -11.45
CA LEU A 195 16.64 17.44 -10.58
C LEU A 195 17.56 16.97 -9.45
N GLU A 196 17.51 17.66 -8.30
CA GLU A 196 18.07 17.17 -7.05
C GLU A 196 17.53 15.75 -6.83
N LEU A 197 18.34 14.75 -7.22
CA LEU A 197 18.17 13.36 -6.85
C LEU A 197 18.40 13.30 -5.33
N GLU A 198 17.38 13.67 -4.56
CA GLU A 198 17.37 13.47 -3.11
C GLU A 198 17.25 11.97 -2.82
N VAL A 199 18.38 11.28 -2.94
CA VAL A 199 18.58 9.93 -2.42
C VAL A 199 18.15 9.91 -0.95
N ALA A 200 17.49 8.85 -0.51
CA ALA A 200 17.18 8.63 0.91
C ALA A 200 18.42 8.97 1.75
N GLN A 201 18.27 9.85 2.74
CA GLN A 201 19.38 10.29 3.59
C GLN A 201 19.86 9.10 4.43
N THR A 202 20.72 8.28 3.86
CA THR A 202 21.40 7.21 4.58
C THR A 202 22.48 7.84 5.46
N GLU A 203 22.75 7.22 6.60
CA GLU A 203 23.78 7.65 7.54
C GLU A 203 25.16 7.71 6.86
N LEU A 204 25.51 8.86 6.27
CA LEU A 204 26.84 9.41 5.94
C LEU A 204 26.68 10.48 4.83
N PHE A 205 26.86 11.74 5.21
CA PHE A 205 27.22 12.88 4.37
C PHE A 205 26.46 13.03 3.04
N ASN A 206 25.34 13.74 3.05
CA ASN A 206 24.98 14.64 1.96
C ASN A 206 24.05 15.75 2.48
N ASP A 207 24.59 16.60 3.34
CA ASP A 207 24.05 17.94 3.57
C ASP A 207 24.71 18.86 2.52
N GLU A 208 24.31 18.74 1.25
CA GLU A 208 24.50 19.86 0.32
C GLU A 208 23.53 20.97 0.75
N LEU A 209 24.09 21.86 1.57
CA LEU A 209 23.81 23.29 1.71
C LEU A 209 22.66 23.79 0.82
N SER A 210 21.46 23.84 1.37
CA SER A 210 20.46 24.82 0.94
C SER A 210 20.52 26.03 1.89
N ASP A 211 21.65 26.71 1.88
CA ASP A 211 21.82 28.04 2.47
C ASP A 211 21.48 29.06 1.38
N GLU A 212 20.21 29.47 1.30
CA GLU A 212 19.84 30.76 0.70
C GLU A 212 19.87 31.84 1.80
N GLU A 213 21.00 31.92 2.50
CA GLU A 213 21.46 33.16 3.13
C GLU A 213 22.93 33.30 2.73
N ASP A 214 23.18 34.23 1.81
CA ASP A 214 24.47 34.75 1.34
C ASP A 214 25.69 34.42 2.24
N ILE A 215 26.47 33.38 1.89
CA ILE A 215 27.87 33.30 2.34
C ILE A 215 28.74 32.78 1.19
N GLU A 216 29.10 33.68 0.28
CA GLU A 216 30.41 33.61 -0.38
C GLU A 216 31.49 33.62 0.72
N GLY A 217 32.02 32.44 1.04
CA GLY A 217 33.13 32.33 1.97
C GLY A 217 33.23 30.96 2.60
N ASN A 218 34.24 30.18 2.20
CA ASN A 218 34.74 29.03 2.93
C ASN A 218 35.22 29.46 4.32
N ILE A 219 34.30 29.64 5.27
CA ILE A 219 34.64 29.84 6.67
C ILE A 219 34.74 28.43 7.26
N ALA A 220 35.95 28.04 7.63
CA ALA A 220 36.19 26.85 8.43
C ALA A 220 35.36 26.96 9.72
N ILE A 221 34.20 26.32 9.72
CA ILE A 221 33.30 26.27 10.87
C ILE A 221 34.06 25.57 11.99
N SER A 222 34.18 26.21 13.16
CA SER A 222 34.78 25.55 14.33
C SER A 222 34.10 24.21 14.60
N SER A 223 34.86 23.17 14.97
CA SER A 223 34.31 21.83 15.26
C SER A 223 33.20 21.85 16.33
N LEU A 224 33.21 22.86 17.21
CA LEU A 224 32.14 23.11 18.18
C LEU A 224 30.85 23.59 17.51
N HIS A 225 30.96 24.51 16.55
CA HIS A 225 29.82 25.01 15.78
C HIS A 225 29.26 23.92 14.85
N GLU A 226 30.11 23.11 14.21
CA GLU A 226 29.69 21.93 13.44
C GLU A 226 28.87 20.96 14.32
N ARG A 227 29.37 20.62 15.50
CA ARG A 227 28.63 19.79 16.46
C ARG A 227 27.31 20.42 16.89
N GLN A 228 27.25 21.74 17.05
CA GLN A 228 26.02 22.44 17.40
C GLN A 228 25.00 22.45 16.25
N LEU A 229 25.46 22.63 15.01
CA LEU A 229 24.64 22.54 13.81
C LEU A 229 24.06 21.12 13.66
N LEU A 230 24.87 20.08 13.81
CA LEU A 230 24.42 18.69 13.78
C LEU A 230 23.41 18.37 14.89
N LYS A 231 23.57 18.93 16.10
CA LYS A 231 22.58 18.78 17.17
C LYS A 231 21.26 19.48 16.81
N LYS A 232 21.33 20.68 16.24
CA LYS A 232 20.15 21.44 15.79
C LYS A 232 19.42 20.72 14.65
N SER A 233 20.15 20.19 13.66
CA SER A 233 19.58 19.48 12.52
C SER A 233 18.87 18.19 12.97
N LYS A 234 19.53 17.38 13.81
CA LYS A 234 18.93 16.17 14.41
C LYS A 234 17.67 16.49 15.22
N SER A 235 17.72 17.53 16.05
CA SER A 235 16.54 17.98 16.81
C SER A 235 15.39 18.41 15.89
N LYS A 236 15.69 19.19 14.85
CA LYS A 236 14.70 19.62 13.84
C LYS A 236 14.10 18.42 13.09
N GLN A 237 14.90 17.41 12.76
CA GLN A 237 14.43 16.19 12.10
C GLN A 237 13.47 15.41 13.00
N VAL A 238 13.82 15.19 14.28
CA VAL A 238 12.95 14.52 15.25
C VAL A 238 11.62 15.25 15.44
N LEU A 239 11.64 16.59 15.52
CA LEU A 239 10.42 17.39 15.64
C LEU A 239 9.55 17.28 14.37
N LYS A 240 10.17 17.27 13.18
CA LYS A 240 9.46 17.08 11.91
C LYS A 240 8.80 15.70 11.83
N GLU A 241 9.54 14.64 12.18
CA GLU A 241 9.01 13.28 12.24
C GLU A 241 7.85 13.18 13.23
N SER A 242 7.99 13.76 14.42
CA SER A 242 6.92 13.79 15.42
C SER A 242 5.65 14.48 14.88
N ARG A 243 5.79 15.64 14.24
CA ARG A 243 4.67 16.37 13.62
C ARG A 243 3.99 15.55 12.51
N ASN A 244 4.77 14.91 11.65
CA ASN A 244 4.25 14.11 10.55
C ASN A 244 3.57 12.83 11.06
N SER A 245 4.14 12.18 12.08
CA SER A 245 3.52 11.04 12.74
C SER A 245 2.22 11.43 13.43
N MET A 246 2.12 12.59 14.11
CA MET A 246 0.85 13.08 14.64
C MET A 246 -0.19 13.32 13.55
N ARG A 247 0.19 13.95 12.43
CA ARG A 247 -0.72 14.13 11.28
C ARG A 247 -1.20 12.79 10.73
N CYS A 248 -0.31 11.83 10.59
CA CYS A 248 -0.63 10.47 10.16
C CYS A 248 -1.66 9.81 11.11
N LEU A 249 -1.47 9.94 12.42
CA LEU A 249 -2.41 9.44 13.42
C LEU A 249 -3.79 10.12 13.37
N ILE A 250 -3.84 11.42 13.08
CA ILE A 250 -5.11 12.13 12.90
C ILE A 250 -5.83 11.62 11.65
N LEU A 251 -5.10 11.46 10.53
CA LEU A 251 -5.67 10.99 9.27
C LEU A 251 -6.20 9.56 9.38
N ILE A 252 -5.42 8.64 9.97
CA ILE A 252 -5.87 7.26 10.13
C ILE A 252 -7.12 7.18 11.02
N ASN A 253 -7.19 7.97 12.09
CA ASN A 253 -8.37 8.03 12.95
C ASN A 253 -9.58 8.54 12.17
N GLN A 254 -9.43 9.63 11.40
CA GLN A 254 -10.52 10.17 10.58
C GLN A 254 -11.04 9.14 9.57
N TYR A 255 -10.15 8.36 8.95
CA TYR A 255 -10.59 7.36 7.99
C TYR A 255 -11.24 6.15 8.67
N ILE A 256 -10.72 5.67 9.79
CA ILE A 256 -11.35 4.57 10.54
C ILE A 256 -12.73 4.99 11.06
N GLU A 257 -12.87 6.22 11.57
CA GLU A 257 -14.18 6.74 12.00
C GLU A 257 -15.18 6.82 10.85
N LYS A 258 -14.76 7.24 9.64
CA LYS A 258 -15.62 7.16 8.44
C LYS A 258 -16.06 5.73 8.13
N PHE A 259 -15.19 4.74 8.29
CA PHE A 259 -15.56 3.33 8.12
C PHE A 259 -16.60 2.88 9.16
N LYS A 260 -16.49 3.34 10.41
CA LYS A 260 -17.50 3.07 11.45
C LYS A 260 -18.82 3.78 11.18
N GLU A 261 -18.79 5.03 10.74
CA GLU A 261 -20.00 5.77 10.37
C GLU A 261 -20.77 5.02 9.26
N ILE A 262 -20.06 4.54 8.24
CA ILE A 262 -20.68 3.75 7.16
C ILE A 262 -21.22 2.42 7.70
N PHE A 263 -20.49 1.75 8.60
CA PHE A 263 -20.97 0.54 9.27
C PHE A 263 -22.30 0.78 10.01
N HIS A 264 -22.37 1.84 10.82
CA HIS A 264 -23.59 2.17 11.56
C HIS A 264 -24.76 2.57 10.64
N LEU A 265 -24.50 3.33 9.58
CA LEU A 265 -25.53 3.71 8.61
C LEU A 265 -26.10 2.48 7.87
N GLN A 266 -25.25 1.53 7.49
CA GLN A 266 -25.70 0.28 6.86
C GLN A 266 -26.46 -0.62 7.84
N GLN A 267 -26.03 -0.68 9.10
CA GLN A 267 -26.71 -1.46 10.13
C GLN A 267 -28.10 -0.90 10.47
N GLN A 268 -28.25 0.43 10.51
CA GLN A 268 -29.54 1.10 10.69
C GLN A 268 -30.52 0.79 9.54
N GLN A 269 -30.01 0.68 8.30
CA GLN A 269 -30.82 0.33 7.12
C GLN A 269 -31.20 -1.17 7.06
N GLN A 270 -30.64 -2.01 7.94
CA GLN A 270 -30.92 -3.45 8.00
C GLN A 270 -31.85 -3.84 9.18
N ASP A 271 -32.48 -2.86 9.86
CA ASP A 271 -33.45 -3.07 10.95
C ASP A 271 -32.97 -4.05 12.04
N GLN A 272 -31.66 -4.03 12.38
CA GLN A 272 -31.12 -4.84 13.47
C GLN A 272 -30.74 -3.98 14.68
N GLN A 273 -31.59 -4.04 15.71
CA GLN A 273 -31.29 -3.56 17.06
C GLN A 273 -30.21 -4.44 17.71
N ASN A 274 -28.95 -4.18 17.42
CA ASN A 274 -27.82 -4.66 18.22
C ASN A 274 -26.98 -3.44 18.58
N GLU A 275 -27.40 -2.74 19.64
CA GLU A 275 -26.76 -1.51 20.15
C GLU A 275 -25.31 -1.74 20.65
N ASP A 276 -24.88 -3.00 20.79
CA ASP A 276 -23.60 -3.36 21.43
C ASP A 276 -22.45 -3.71 20.46
N LYS A 277 -22.65 -3.71 19.14
CA LYS A 277 -21.57 -4.03 18.18
C LYS A 277 -20.88 -2.77 17.68
N GLU A 278 -19.69 -2.48 18.20
CA GLU A 278 -18.87 -1.34 17.73
C GLU A 278 -18.35 -1.49 16.29
N PHE A 279 -18.16 -2.73 15.81
CA PHE A 279 -17.64 -2.99 14.46
C PHE A 279 -17.92 -4.42 13.99
N GLY A 280 -18.09 -4.62 12.68
CA GLY A 280 -18.34 -5.91 12.05
C GLY A 280 -18.25 -5.84 10.53
N PHE A 281 -18.87 -6.80 9.85
CA PHE A 281 -19.05 -6.75 8.40
C PHE A 281 -20.11 -5.70 8.05
N ILE A 282 -19.82 -4.82 7.11
CA ILE A 282 -20.63 -3.66 6.71
C ILE A 282 -21.80 -4.09 5.83
N PHE A 283 -21.55 -4.97 4.86
CA PHE A 283 -22.57 -5.32 3.86
C PHE A 283 -23.32 -6.61 4.20
N ASN A 284 -22.61 -7.64 4.68
CA ASN A 284 -23.20 -8.94 4.95
C ASN A 284 -22.66 -9.51 6.27
N ASN A 285 -23.55 -9.90 7.18
CA ASN A 285 -23.20 -10.47 8.48
C ASN A 285 -22.39 -11.77 8.43
N LEU A 286 -22.35 -12.46 7.27
CA LEU A 286 -21.72 -13.79 7.15
C LEU A 286 -20.38 -13.78 6.42
N LYS A 287 -20.19 -12.89 5.44
CA LYS A 287 -19.00 -12.86 4.59
C LYS A 287 -18.53 -11.42 4.40
N PRO A 288 -17.22 -11.17 4.47
CA PRO A 288 -16.69 -9.85 4.25
C PRO A 288 -16.84 -9.43 2.78
N SER A 289 -16.99 -8.14 2.58
CA SER A 289 -16.95 -7.53 1.26
C SER A 289 -15.52 -7.31 0.77
N SER A 290 -15.34 -7.15 -0.55
CA SER A 290 -14.05 -6.88 -1.18
C SER A 290 -13.35 -5.65 -0.58
N SER A 291 -14.07 -4.58 -0.23
CA SER A 291 -13.51 -3.41 0.48
C SER A 291 -13.04 -3.74 1.90
N GLU A 292 -13.79 -4.55 2.63
CA GLU A 292 -13.47 -4.91 4.01
C GLU A 292 -12.22 -5.77 4.09
N ILE A 293 -12.08 -6.74 3.18
CA ILE A 293 -10.88 -7.58 3.08
C ILE A 293 -9.64 -6.69 2.85
N LEU A 294 -9.75 -5.70 1.96
CA LEU A 294 -8.66 -4.75 1.71
C LEU A 294 -8.37 -3.89 2.94
N PHE A 295 -9.40 -3.39 3.62
CA PHE A 295 -9.24 -2.63 4.87
C PHE A 295 -8.54 -3.46 5.95
N TYR A 296 -8.93 -4.73 6.12
CA TYR A 296 -8.28 -5.64 7.08
C TYR A 296 -6.83 -5.91 6.71
N GLY A 297 -6.53 -6.06 5.41
CA GLY A 297 -5.15 -6.15 4.91
C GLY A 297 -4.31 -4.91 5.26
N TYR A 298 -4.85 -3.70 5.08
CA TYR A 298 -4.17 -2.46 5.46
C TYR A 298 -3.90 -2.39 6.97
N ILE A 299 -4.93 -2.64 7.78
CA ILE A 299 -4.84 -2.59 9.23
C ILE A 299 -3.80 -3.61 9.74
N PHE A 300 -3.79 -4.82 9.18
CA PHE A 300 -2.79 -5.84 9.49
C PHE A 300 -1.36 -5.41 9.21
N CYS A 301 -1.09 -4.85 8.02
CA CYS A 301 0.24 -4.35 7.69
C CYS A 301 0.69 -3.24 8.66
N LEU A 302 -0.22 -2.37 9.08
CA LEU A 302 0.09 -1.27 10.01
C LEU A 302 0.34 -1.72 11.45
N ILE A 303 -0.19 -2.90 11.85
CA ILE A 303 -0.07 -3.44 13.21
C ILE A 303 1.14 -4.37 13.38
N ASN A 304 1.70 -4.85 12.27
CA ASN A 304 2.68 -5.93 12.26
C ASN A 304 3.79 -5.72 13.30
N GLU A 305 4.09 -6.78 14.04
CA GLU A 305 5.03 -6.75 15.17
C GLU A 305 6.47 -6.54 14.72
N ASN A 306 6.79 -6.90 13.48
CA ASN A 306 8.13 -6.79 12.92
C ASN A 306 8.55 -5.34 12.62
N ILE A 307 7.61 -4.39 12.61
CA ILE A 307 7.89 -2.98 12.35
C ILE A 307 8.49 -2.35 13.62
N PRO A 308 9.65 -1.67 13.54
CA PRO A 308 10.37 -1.19 14.72
C PRO A 308 9.68 0.01 15.40
N ASP A 309 9.20 0.98 14.64
CA ASP A 309 8.41 2.09 15.18
C ASP A 309 6.91 1.80 15.10
N ARG A 310 6.33 1.44 16.24
CA ARG A 310 4.95 0.97 16.40
C ARG A 310 3.98 2.08 16.83
N PHE A 311 4.24 3.35 16.46
CA PHE A 311 3.40 4.48 16.88
C PHE A 311 1.93 4.33 16.46
N ILE A 312 1.65 3.82 15.25
CA ILE A 312 0.28 3.56 14.75
C ILE A 312 -0.40 2.48 15.58
N PHE A 313 0.26 1.35 15.81
CA PHE A 313 -0.28 0.28 16.64
C PHE A 313 -0.62 0.76 18.05
N ASN A 314 0.28 1.48 18.70
CA ASN A 314 0.07 2.01 20.04
C ASN A 314 -1.14 2.95 20.10
N TYR A 315 -1.30 3.81 19.08
CA TYR A 315 -2.46 4.70 18.97
C TYR A 315 -3.77 3.92 18.76
N LEU A 316 -3.80 2.98 17.82
CA LEU A 316 -4.98 2.16 17.53
C LEU A 316 -5.38 1.29 18.73
N LYS A 317 -4.40 0.82 19.52
CA LYS A 317 -4.65 0.04 20.75
C LYS A 317 -5.39 0.86 21.80
N LEU A 318 -5.13 2.17 21.86
CA LEU A 318 -5.80 3.08 22.78
C LEU A 318 -7.19 3.50 22.28
N LYS A 319 -7.35 3.78 20.98
CA LYS A 319 -8.58 4.35 20.42
C LYS A 319 -9.56 3.33 19.82
N HIS A 320 -9.07 2.23 19.25
CA HIS A 320 -9.86 1.31 18.42
C HIS A 320 -9.57 -0.17 18.74
N LYS A 321 -9.55 -0.51 20.04
CA LYS A 321 -9.22 -1.85 20.52
C LYS A 321 -10.07 -2.98 19.91
N TYR A 322 -11.35 -2.74 19.68
CA TYR A 322 -12.26 -3.75 19.12
C TYR A 322 -11.96 -4.06 17.65
N ILE A 323 -11.66 -3.06 16.84
CA ILE A 323 -11.28 -3.24 15.43
C ILE A 323 -10.00 -4.08 15.33
N LEU A 324 -9.00 -3.79 16.16
CA LEU A 324 -7.76 -4.56 16.18
C LEU A 324 -8.00 -6.04 16.45
N LYS A 325 -8.73 -6.35 17.54
CA LYS A 325 -9.10 -7.72 17.89
C LYS A 325 -9.88 -8.42 16.79
N PHE A 326 -10.79 -7.69 16.15
CA PHE A 326 -11.60 -8.23 15.06
C PHE A 326 -10.74 -8.59 13.85
N VAL A 327 -9.86 -7.68 13.42
CA VAL A 327 -8.95 -7.89 12.28
C VAL A 327 -7.97 -9.04 12.56
N GLU A 328 -7.37 -9.10 13.73
CA GLU A 328 -6.48 -10.21 14.13
C GLU A 328 -7.22 -11.55 14.09
N LYS A 329 -8.43 -11.62 14.64
CA LYS A 329 -9.26 -12.84 14.59
C LYS A 329 -9.62 -13.20 13.15
N PHE A 330 -9.99 -12.22 12.34
CA PHE A 330 -10.36 -12.42 10.94
C PHE A 330 -9.19 -13.00 10.13
N ILE A 331 -7.99 -12.44 10.27
CA ILE A 331 -6.82 -12.89 9.51
C ILE A 331 -6.36 -14.26 9.97
N ASN A 332 -6.37 -14.52 11.28
CA ASN A 332 -6.04 -15.84 11.80
C ASN A 332 -6.99 -16.93 11.29
N ASN A 333 -8.29 -16.62 11.16
CA ASN A 333 -9.28 -17.54 10.61
C ASN A 333 -9.13 -17.77 9.09
N ASN A 334 -8.59 -16.79 8.37
CA ASN A 334 -8.43 -16.84 6.91
C ASN A 334 -6.97 -17.09 6.49
N LYS A 335 -6.16 -17.70 7.35
CA LYS A 335 -4.80 -18.11 6.98
C LYS A 335 -4.86 -19.05 5.78
N ILE A 336 -3.98 -18.79 4.84
CA ILE A 336 -3.90 -19.50 3.58
C ILE A 336 -3.12 -20.80 3.82
N ASN A 337 -3.62 -21.90 3.28
CA ASN A 337 -2.92 -23.18 3.37
C ASN A 337 -1.61 -23.14 2.59
N GLU A 338 -0.53 -23.66 3.18
CA GLU A 338 0.80 -23.74 2.57
C GLU A 338 0.79 -24.45 1.20
N ASN A 339 -0.11 -25.42 1.03
CA ASN A 339 -0.30 -26.17 -0.23
C ASN A 339 -0.74 -25.31 -1.42
N LYS A 340 -1.19 -24.07 -1.19
CA LYS A 340 -1.56 -23.14 -2.26
C LYS A 340 -0.38 -22.33 -2.79
N PHE A 341 0.77 -22.39 -2.12
CA PHE A 341 1.96 -21.65 -2.54
C PHE A 341 2.84 -22.47 -3.47
N ARG A 342 3.35 -21.81 -4.52
CA ARG A 342 4.34 -22.37 -5.44
C ARG A 342 5.49 -21.40 -5.61
N ASN A 343 6.73 -21.91 -5.58
CA ASN A 343 7.91 -21.10 -5.86
C ASN A 343 7.91 -20.58 -7.32
N PRO A 344 8.43 -19.36 -7.57
CA PRO A 344 8.50 -18.80 -8.92
C PRO A 344 9.52 -19.56 -9.78
N ILE A 345 9.23 -19.68 -11.08
CA ILE A 345 10.04 -20.42 -12.05
C ILE A 345 10.31 -19.57 -13.29
N GLY A 346 11.52 -19.67 -13.83
CA GLY A 346 11.87 -19.17 -15.16
C GLY A 346 11.66 -17.66 -15.29
N LYS A 347 10.69 -17.25 -16.12
CA LYS A 347 10.34 -15.84 -16.40
C LYS A 347 9.78 -15.09 -15.19
N GLU A 348 9.21 -15.82 -14.23
CA GLU A 348 8.60 -15.23 -13.03
C GLU A 348 9.64 -14.62 -12.08
N ILE A 349 10.91 -15.05 -12.18
CA ILE A 349 11.98 -14.63 -11.29
C ILE A 349 12.57 -13.30 -11.78
N PRO A 350 12.69 -12.27 -10.91
CA PRO A 350 13.28 -10.99 -11.26
C PRO A 350 14.80 -11.10 -11.24
N ASN A 351 15.39 -11.67 -12.30
CA ASN A 351 16.84 -11.79 -12.47
C ASN A 351 17.35 -10.93 -13.63
N LEU A 352 18.65 -10.64 -13.62
CA LEU A 352 19.30 -9.79 -14.62
C LEU A 352 19.17 -10.33 -16.05
N ILE A 353 19.13 -11.66 -16.21
CA ILE A 353 18.98 -12.29 -17.52
C ILE A 353 17.59 -12.01 -18.08
N ASN A 354 16.55 -12.14 -17.26
CA ASN A 354 15.16 -11.92 -17.63
C ASN A 354 14.88 -10.44 -17.91
N GLU A 355 15.51 -9.54 -17.16
CA GLU A 355 15.52 -8.11 -17.48
C GLU A 355 16.14 -7.86 -18.85
N ILE A 356 17.38 -8.29 -19.08
CA ILE A 356 18.05 -8.09 -20.39
C ILE A 356 17.21 -8.67 -21.54
N LYS A 357 16.65 -9.87 -21.35
CA LYS A 357 15.80 -10.51 -22.35
C LYS A 357 14.52 -9.73 -22.63
N TYR A 358 13.94 -9.11 -21.61
CA TYR A 358 12.79 -8.21 -21.75
C TYR A 358 13.17 -6.95 -22.54
N TRP A 359 14.29 -6.31 -22.21
CA TRP A 359 14.79 -5.14 -22.95
C TRP A 359 15.12 -5.43 -24.41
N ILE A 360 15.58 -6.65 -24.72
CA ILE A 360 15.87 -7.10 -26.09
C ILE A 360 14.57 -7.52 -26.84
N GLY A 361 13.43 -7.66 -26.14
CA GLY A 361 12.17 -8.14 -26.73
C GLY A 361 12.14 -9.64 -27.00
N THR A 362 13.01 -10.41 -26.34
CA THR A 362 13.02 -11.89 -26.45
C THR A 362 12.06 -12.56 -25.45
N ILE A 363 11.70 -11.84 -24.38
CA ILE A 363 10.67 -12.25 -23.44
C ILE A 363 9.64 -11.14 -23.41
N ASP A 364 8.43 -11.48 -23.84
CA ASP A 364 7.23 -10.74 -23.49
C ASP A 364 6.62 -11.37 -22.23
N TYR A 365 6.11 -10.51 -21.36
CA TYR A 365 5.48 -10.85 -20.09
C TYR A 365 3.96 -10.84 -20.19
#